data_AF-A0A3C1PMC4-F1
#
_entry.id   AF-A0A3C1PMC4-F1
#
_cell.length_a   1.000
_cell.length_b   1.000
_cell.length_c   1.000
_cell.angle_alpha   90.00
_cell.angle_beta   90.00
_cell.angle_gamma   90.00
#
_symmetry.space_group_name_H-M   'P 1'
#
loop_
_entity.id
_entity.type
_entity.pdbx_description
1 polymer ?
#
loop_
_entity_poly.entity_id
_entity_poly.type
_entity_poly.pdbx_seq_one_letter_code
_entity_poly.pdbx_strand_id
1 'polypeptide(L)'
;MIMKRKNVWFFAAFALAAIVAFSSFSYINEPGKTEKKGKPTVDQDDMDYKTLFWFYVTVKDNKKSREYVVKRAQGTKIMSGLKSDYERSLWQNLVEGRLAIGPFGDFEEAKGANVLYNTGPATGQVVGTIHTDEVHYFYVKVRQSERTKAYKIEPVSSKLETGTLDAFKDAFREGLGFQMLAVGPFWDYNEAEEAKRFYSVERK
;
A
#
# COMPACT_ATOMS: atom_id res chain seq x y z
N MET A 1 -45.50 -32.73 35.02
CA MET A 1 -45.74 -32.14 33.69
C MET A 1 -44.37 -31.83 33.07
N ILE A 2 -43.61 -32.81 32.57
CA ILE A 2 -43.61 -33.45 31.24
C ILE A 2 -43.28 -32.49 30.07
N MET A 3 -42.17 -32.83 29.39
CA MET A 3 -41.68 -32.51 28.02
C MET A 3 -40.72 -31.32 27.84
N LYS A 4 -39.41 -31.56 27.62
CA LYS A 4 -38.66 -31.99 26.37
C LYS A 4 -38.14 -30.74 25.61
N ARG A 5 -36.84 -30.43 25.63
CA ARG A 5 -35.67 -30.98 24.88
C ARG A 5 -35.43 -30.29 23.51
N LYS A 6 -34.25 -29.65 23.44
CA LYS A 6 -33.15 -29.82 22.44
C LYS A 6 -33.20 -29.17 21.05
N ASN A 7 -32.01 -28.69 20.68
CA ASN A 7 -31.35 -28.67 19.36
C ASN A 7 -31.69 -27.55 18.36
N VAL A 8 -30.81 -26.54 18.28
CA VAL A 8 -30.38 -25.93 17.01
C VAL A 8 -28.87 -25.67 17.09
N TRP A 9 -28.09 -26.73 16.87
CA TRP A 9 -26.63 -26.72 16.67
C TRP A 9 -26.37 -27.65 15.48
N PHE A 10 -26.86 -27.30 14.29
CA PHE A 10 -26.65 -28.06 13.06
C PHE A 10 -27.06 -27.21 11.86
N PHE A 11 -26.21 -26.29 11.40
CA PHE A 11 -26.16 -25.82 9.99
C PHE A 11 -24.79 -25.20 9.70
N ALA A 12 -23.73 -25.93 10.05
CA ALA A 12 -22.36 -25.66 9.61
C ALA A 12 -21.84 -26.93 8.92
N ALA A 13 -22.28 -27.18 7.68
CA ALA A 13 -21.68 -28.12 6.73
C ALA A 13 -22.54 -28.19 5.46
N PHE A 14 -22.46 -27.23 4.52
CA PHE A 14 -22.94 -27.46 3.13
C PHE A 14 -22.44 -26.48 2.05
N ALA A 15 -21.26 -25.87 2.19
CA ALA A 15 -20.69 -25.01 1.13
C ALA A 15 -19.19 -25.24 0.91
N LEU A 16 -18.81 -26.51 0.76
CA LEU A 16 -17.43 -26.95 0.51
C LEU A 16 -17.43 -28.07 -0.54
N ALA A 17 -17.96 -27.80 -1.75
CA ALA A 17 -17.88 -28.68 -2.91
C ALA A 17 -18.41 -28.00 -4.21
N ALA A 18 -17.76 -26.93 -4.70
CA ALA A 18 -18.20 -26.31 -5.97
C ALA A 18 -17.15 -25.53 -6.79
N ILE A 19 -15.83 -25.68 -6.55
CA ILE A 19 -14.81 -25.03 -7.40
C ILE A 19 -13.60 -25.96 -7.60
N VAL A 20 -13.84 -27.13 -8.22
CA VAL A 20 -12.78 -28.03 -8.75
C VAL A 20 -13.11 -28.46 -10.20
N ALA A 21 -14.07 -27.81 -10.86
CA ALA A 21 -14.54 -28.22 -12.18
C ALA A 21 -14.42 -27.09 -13.21
N PHE A 22 -13.20 -26.62 -13.49
CA PHE A 22 -12.87 -25.91 -14.73
C PHE A 22 -11.38 -26.07 -15.10
N SER A 23 -10.83 -27.26 -14.85
CA SER A 23 -9.64 -27.75 -15.55
C SER A 23 -10.12 -28.63 -16.71
N SER A 24 -9.63 -28.33 -17.91
CA SER A 24 -9.77 -29.10 -19.16
C SER A 24 -10.89 -28.63 -20.11
N PHE A 25 -10.61 -27.59 -20.89
CA PHE A 25 -11.01 -27.62 -22.30
C PHE A 25 -9.94 -26.97 -23.17
N SER A 26 -9.20 -27.87 -23.81
CA SER A 26 -8.31 -27.79 -24.97
C SER A 26 -8.40 -26.55 -25.86
N TYR A 27 -7.24 -26.03 -26.26
CA TYR A 27 -6.91 -25.88 -27.67
C TYR A 27 -5.40 -26.07 -27.89
N ILE A 28 -5.06 -27.13 -28.61
CA ILE A 28 -3.77 -27.34 -29.30
C ILE A 28 -4.01 -26.91 -30.74
N ASN A 29 -3.16 -26.05 -31.28
CA ASN A 29 -2.77 -26.10 -32.69
C ASN A 29 -1.37 -25.50 -32.89
N GLU A 30 -0.67 -26.11 -33.83
CA GLU A 30 0.78 -26.22 -34.07
C GLU A 30 1.49 -25.00 -34.72
N PRO A 31 2.82 -25.05 -34.98
CA PRO A 31 3.72 -23.89 -34.99
C PRO A 31 4.00 -23.28 -36.38
N GLY A 32 4.44 -22.02 -36.41
CA GLY A 32 4.94 -21.35 -37.61
C GLY A 32 5.63 -20.01 -37.30
N LYS A 33 6.90 -19.90 -37.70
CA LYS A 33 7.87 -18.81 -37.46
C LYS A 33 7.40 -17.42 -37.90
N THR A 34 7.79 -16.38 -37.17
CA THR A 34 8.87 -15.45 -37.57
C THR A 34 9.11 -14.39 -36.48
N GLU A 35 10.37 -14.32 -36.03
CA GLU A 35 10.91 -13.20 -35.25
C GLU A 35 10.74 -11.88 -36.02
N LYS A 36 10.17 -10.87 -35.35
CA LYS A 36 10.50 -9.47 -35.62
C LYS A 36 10.79 -8.77 -34.29
N LYS A 37 12.02 -8.27 -34.19
CA LYS A 37 12.59 -7.48 -33.10
C LYS A 37 11.64 -6.34 -32.68
N GLY A 38 11.13 -6.43 -31.45
CA GLY A 38 10.52 -5.33 -30.70
C GLY A 38 11.36 -5.06 -29.46
N LYS A 39 11.55 -3.77 -29.13
CA LYS A 39 12.23 -3.27 -27.92
C LYS A 39 11.76 -4.00 -26.65
N PRO A 40 12.58 -4.12 -25.59
CA PRO A 40 12.09 -4.59 -24.30
C PRO A 40 11.05 -3.59 -23.79
N THR A 41 9.78 -3.93 -23.93
CA THR A 41 8.73 -3.46 -23.03
C THR A 41 9.08 -4.06 -21.67
N VAL A 42 9.35 -3.20 -20.68
CA VAL A 42 9.46 -3.63 -19.28
C VAL A 42 8.15 -4.34 -18.95
N ASP A 43 8.25 -5.62 -18.62
CA ASP A 43 7.13 -6.53 -18.46
C ASP A 43 6.24 -6.08 -17.31
N GLN A 44 5.04 -5.61 -17.65
CA GLN A 44 3.98 -5.29 -16.69
C GLN A 44 3.44 -6.56 -15.99
N ASP A 45 3.87 -7.74 -16.45
CA ASP A 45 3.50 -9.08 -15.98
C ASP A 45 4.33 -9.59 -14.77
N ASP A 46 5.48 -9.00 -14.47
CA ASP A 46 6.37 -9.50 -13.40
C ASP A 46 5.89 -9.14 -11.97
N MET A 47 5.01 -8.14 -11.83
CA MET A 47 4.55 -7.64 -10.53
C MET A 47 3.40 -8.44 -9.91
N ASP A 48 2.66 -9.22 -10.71
CA ASP A 48 1.53 -10.00 -10.19
C ASP A 48 1.98 -11.18 -9.31
N TYR A 49 3.26 -11.58 -9.43
CA TYR A 49 3.88 -12.65 -8.64
C TYR A 49 4.93 -12.16 -7.63
N LYS A 50 5.33 -10.89 -7.70
CA LYS A 50 6.30 -10.30 -6.76
C LYS A 50 5.65 -10.10 -5.39
N THR A 51 6.35 -10.54 -4.34
CA THR A 51 5.93 -10.22 -2.97
C THR A 51 6.24 -8.75 -2.70
N LEU A 52 5.23 -8.00 -2.30
CA LEU A 52 5.30 -6.60 -1.93
C LEU A 52 5.23 -6.44 -0.42
N PHE A 53 5.84 -5.38 0.10
CA PHE A 53 5.87 -5.05 1.53
C PHE A 53 5.22 -3.70 1.79
N TRP A 54 4.50 -3.54 2.90
CA TRP A 54 3.92 -2.25 3.27
C TRP A 54 3.71 -2.16 4.77
N PHE A 55 3.44 -0.95 5.27
CA PHE A 55 3.06 -0.75 6.67
C PHE A 55 1.89 0.22 6.77
N TYR A 56 1.26 0.26 7.95
CA TYR A 56 0.13 1.16 8.18
C TYR A 56 0.54 2.38 9.01
N VAL A 57 0.03 3.53 8.58
CA VAL A 57 0.01 4.76 9.37
C VAL A 57 -1.43 5.18 9.61
N THR A 58 -1.71 5.77 10.77
CA THR A 58 -2.98 6.39 11.09
C THR A 58 -2.87 7.89 10.85
N VAL A 59 -3.63 8.41 9.89
CA VAL A 59 -3.74 9.83 9.57
C VAL A 59 -5.00 10.37 10.23
N LYS A 60 -4.85 11.41 11.05
CA LYS A 60 -5.99 12.12 11.65
C LYS A 60 -5.92 13.59 11.28
N ASP A 61 -7.04 14.14 10.82
CA ASP A 61 -7.18 15.57 10.60
C ASP A 61 -7.38 16.30 11.93
N ASN A 62 -6.44 17.18 12.29
CA ASN A 62 -6.63 18.08 13.42
C ASN A 62 -7.49 19.26 12.96
N LYS A 63 -8.80 19.17 13.23
CA LYS A 63 -9.78 20.22 12.87
C LYS A 63 -9.44 21.62 13.39
N LYS A 64 -8.60 21.75 14.43
CA LYS A 64 -8.20 23.04 15.00
C LYS A 64 -7.01 23.67 14.26
N SER A 65 -5.95 22.90 14.02
CA SER A 65 -4.74 23.41 13.33
C SER A 65 -4.79 23.21 11.82
N ARG A 66 -5.74 22.42 11.30
CA ARG A 66 -5.79 21.94 9.91
C ARG A 66 -4.53 21.17 9.51
N GLU A 67 -3.86 20.53 10.46
CA GLU A 67 -2.67 19.72 10.21
C GLU A 67 -3.02 18.24 10.30
N TYR A 68 -2.29 17.41 9.55
CA TYR A 68 -2.35 15.98 9.78
C TYR A 68 -1.53 15.57 11.00
N VAL A 69 -2.16 14.78 11.87
CA VAL A 69 -1.46 14.01 12.89
C VAL A 69 -1.30 12.60 12.37
N VAL A 70 -0.06 12.24 12.07
CA VAL A 70 0.31 10.88 11.64
C VAL A 70 0.83 10.12 12.84
N LYS A 71 0.20 8.99 13.14
CA LYS A 71 0.66 8.03 14.13
C LYS A 71 1.02 6.73 13.43
N ARG A 72 2.23 6.25 13.65
CA ARG A 72 2.62 4.90 13.27
C ARG A 72 1.71 3.88 13.98
N ALA A 73 1.29 2.82 13.28
CA ALA A 73 0.69 1.68 13.96
C ALA A 73 1.71 1.08 14.95
N GLN A 74 1.33 0.90 16.22
CA GLN A 74 2.24 0.35 17.23
C GLN A 74 2.63 -1.09 16.86
N GLY A 75 3.93 -1.38 16.96
CA GLY A 75 4.53 -2.62 16.48
C GLY A 75 5.04 -2.46 15.04
N THR A 76 6.26 -2.90 14.78
CA THR A 76 6.97 -2.87 13.50
C THR A 76 6.34 -3.79 12.45
N LYS A 77 5.02 -3.94 12.43
CA LYS A 77 4.35 -4.93 11.58
C LYS A 77 4.36 -4.45 10.14
N ILE A 78 5.44 -4.81 9.45
CA ILE A 78 5.48 -4.84 8.00
C ILE A 78 4.58 -5.98 7.56
N MET A 79 3.66 -5.64 6.67
CA MET A 79 2.79 -6.58 5.99
C MET A 79 3.47 -7.01 4.68
N SER A 80 3.11 -8.18 4.19
CA SER A 80 3.55 -8.68 2.91
C SER A 80 2.42 -9.38 2.18
N GLY A 81 2.49 -9.41 0.86
CA GLY A 81 1.49 -10.08 0.02
C GLY A 81 1.66 -9.73 -1.44
N LEU A 82 0.68 -10.10 -2.24
CA LEU A 82 0.68 -9.78 -3.67
C LEU A 82 0.14 -8.37 -3.91
N LYS A 83 0.28 -7.90 -5.15
CA LYS A 83 -0.32 -6.65 -5.63
C LYS A 83 -1.78 -6.47 -5.25
N SER A 84 -2.60 -7.51 -5.43
CA SER A 84 -4.03 -7.47 -5.09
C SER A 84 -4.29 -7.35 -3.59
N ASP A 85 -3.40 -7.86 -2.75
CA ASP A 85 -3.47 -7.73 -1.28
C ASP A 85 -3.11 -6.31 -0.85
N TYR A 86 -2.10 -5.72 -1.49
CA TYR A 86 -1.71 -4.33 -1.26
C TYR A 86 -2.84 -3.37 -1.69
N GLU A 87 -3.38 -3.51 -2.89
CA GLU A 87 -4.51 -2.69 -3.36
C GLU A 87 -5.68 -2.76 -2.38
N ARG A 88 -6.05 -3.97 -1.96
CA ARG A 88 -7.11 -4.17 -0.98
C ARG A 88 -6.79 -3.47 0.34
N SER A 89 -5.57 -3.60 0.83
CA SER A 89 -5.07 -3.00 2.06
C SER A 89 -5.09 -1.47 2.02
N LEU A 90 -4.73 -0.89 0.87
CA LEU A 90 -4.71 0.55 0.62
C LEU A 90 -6.10 1.17 0.77
N TRP A 91 -7.15 0.50 0.30
CA TRP A 91 -8.51 1.07 0.26
C TRP A 91 -9.39 0.66 1.45
N GLN A 92 -9.30 -0.58 1.94
CA GLN A 92 -10.21 -1.08 2.97
C GLN A 92 -10.03 -0.40 4.33
N ASN A 93 -8.80 -0.02 4.67
CA ASN A 93 -8.48 0.52 5.99
C ASN A 93 -8.64 2.04 6.10
N LEU A 94 -8.94 2.71 4.97
CA LEU A 94 -9.10 4.16 4.92
C LEU A 94 -10.24 4.66 5.79
N VAL A 95 -11.31 3.88 5.98
CA VAL A 95 -12.47 4.25 6.82
C VAL A 95 -12.04 4.60 8.25
N GLU A 96 -10.98 3.96 8.76
CA GLU A 96 -10.42 4.18 10.09
C GLU A 96 -9.31 5.26 10.11
N GLY A 97 -9.07 5.93 8.97
CA GLY A 97 -7.91 6.81 8.78
C GLY A 97 -6.59 6.03 8.72
N ARG A 98 -6.63 4.70 8.50
CA ARG A 98 -5.43 3.87 8.37
C ARG A 98 -5.05 3.76 6.90
N LEU A 99 -3.90 4.31 6.56
CA LEU A 99 -3.35 4.30 5.21
C LEU A 99 -2.20 3.29 5.13
N ALA A 100 -2.20 2.46 4.09
CA ALA A 100 -1.05 1.64 3.75
C ALA A 100 0.01 2.55 3.08
N ILE A 101 1.28 2.43 3.50
CA ILE A 101 2.44 3.10 2.91
C ILE A 101 3.30 2.05 2.22
N GLY A 102 3.66 2.32 0.96
CA GLY A 102 4.30 1.39 0.04
C GLY A 102 3.61 1.43 -1.32
N PRO A 103 3.55 0.30 -2.06
CA PRO A 103 4.22 -0.95 -1.75
C PRO A 103 5.73 -0.83 -1.99
N PHE A 104 6.51 -1.53 -1.16
CA PHE A 104 7.95 -1.65 -1.29
C PHE A 104 8.32 -3.01 -1.88
N GLY A 105 9.41 -3.06 -2.65
CA GLY A 105 9.98 -4.26 -3.22
C GLY A 105 10.81 -5.07 -2.23
N ASP A 106 11.33 -4.42 -1.18
CA ASP A 106 12.17 -5.03 -0.15
C ASP A 106 11.63 -4.81 1.27
N PHE A 107 11.83 -5.82 2.13
CA PHE A 107 11.35 -5.79 3.52
C PHE A 107 12.14 -4.81 4.41
N GLU A 108 13.46 -4.74 4.25
CA GLU A 108 14.31 -3.86 5.05
C GLU A 108 14.11 -2.39 4.63
N GLU A 109 13.86 -2.12 3.35
CA GLU A 109 13.40 -0.82 2.85
C GLU A 109 12.08 -0.40 3.51
N ALA A 110 11.05 -1.26 3.49
CA ALA A 110 9.77 -0.97 4.15
C ALA A 110 9.93 -0.70 5.65
N LYS A 111 10.81 -1.45 6.32
CA LYS A 111 11.13 -1.30 7.74
C LYS A 111 11.87 0.00 8.03
N GLY A 112 12.84 0.37 7.20
CA GLY A 112 13.55 1.64 7.26
C GLY A 112 12.61 2.83 7.09
N ALA A 113 11.79 2.81 6.04
CA ALA A 113 10.77 3.82 5.79
C ALA A 113 9.79 3.97 6.97
N ASN A 114 9.31 2.85 7.54
CA ASN A 114 8.36 2.85 8.66
C ASN A 114 8.89 3.56 9.92
N VAL A 115 10.20 3.54 10.16
CA VAL A 115 10.81 4.25 11.31
C VAL A 115 10.69 5.77 11.16
N LEU A 116 10.65 6.28 9.93
CA LEU A 116 10.65 7.73 9.64
C LEU A 116 9.29 8.40 9.86
N TYR A 117 8.20 7.64 9.88
CA TYR A 117 6.83 8.15 10.10
C TYR A 117 6.51 8.35 11.58
N ASN A 118 7.51 8.31 12.46
CA ASN A 118 7.34 8.62 13.88
C ASN A 118 7.43 10.13 14.10
N THR A 119 6.28 10.77 14.37
CA THR A 119 6.16 12.22 14.62
C THR A 119 6.49 12.63 16.07
N GLY A 120 6.84 11.69 16.95
CA GLY A 120 7.29 11.96 18.32
C GLY A 120 8.78 12.30 18.42
N PRO A 121 9.25 12.89 19.55
CA PRO A 121 10.66 13.14 19.77
C PRO A 121 11.38 11.82 20.10
N ALA A 122 11.84 11.09 19.09
CA ALA A 122 12.78 9.98 19.28
C ALA A 122 13.49 9.58 17.97
N THR A 123 14.74 10.03 17.85
CA THR A 123 15.95 9.19 17.65
C THR A 123 15.74 7.75 17.16
N GLY A 124 15.31 7.55 15.91
CA GLY A 124 15.48 6.28 15.22
C GLY A 124 16.71 6.34 14.34
N GLN A 125 17.79 5.64 14.68
CA GLN A 125 18.83 5.33 13.69
C GLN A 125 18.20 4.39 12.65
N VAL A 126 18.22 4.81 11.38
CA VAL A 126 17.85 3.95 10.26
C VAL A 126 18.98 2.93 10.12
N VAL A 127 18.72 1.68 10.51
CA VAL A 127 19.66 0.58 10.32
C VAL A 127 19.28 -0.12 9.02
N GLY A 128 20.12 0.06 8.02
CA GLY A 128 20.03 -0.53 6.69
C GLY A 128 21.24 -0.05 5.89
N THR A 129 21.73 -0.87 4.97
CA THR A 129 22.92 -0.60 4.15
C THR A 129 22.83 0.80 3.57
N ILE A 130 23.87 1.62 3.79
CA ILE A 130 23.96 3.00 3.32
C ILE A 130 24.02 2.96 1.79
N HIS A 131 22.85 2.96 1.16
CA HIS A 131 22.71 3.36 -0.23
C HIS A 131 22.87 4.86 -0.27
N THR A 132 23.76 5.31 -1.16
CA THR A 132 24.00 6.71 -1.52
C THR A 132 22.71 7.51 -1.48
N ASP A 133 22.75 8.62 -0.76
CA ASP A 133 21.66 9.29 -0.03
C ASP A 133 20.39 9.71 -0.80
N GLU A 134 20.27 9.38 -2.08
CA GLU A 134 19.14 9.73 -2.91
C GLU A 134 17.93 8.84 -2.60
N VAL A 135 16.79 9.48 -2.30
CA VAL A 135 15.50 8.84 -2.10
C VAL A 135 14.42 9.55 -2.89
N HIS A 136 13.39 8.80 -3.22
CA HIS A 136 12.24 9.27 -3.98
C HIS A 136 10.97 9.21 -3.13
N TYR A 137 10.09 10.19 -3.31
CA TYR A 137 8.81 10.24 -2.61
C TYR A 137 7.79 11.05 -3.41
N PHE A 138 6.52 10.94 -3.03
CA PHE A 138 5.44 11.72 -3.62
C PHE A 138 4.42 12.11 -2.57
N TYR A 139 3.55 13.06 -2.90
CA TYR A 139 2.56 13.58 -1.97
C TYR A 139 1.14 13.12 -2.29
N VAL A 140 0.41 12.76 -1.24
CA VAL A 140 -1.03 12.46 -1.29
C VAL A 140 -1.79 13.27 -0.25
N LYS A 141 -3.05 13.60 -0.52
CA LYS A 141 -3.99 14.13 0.48
C LYS A 141 -4.98 13.05 0.85
N VAL A 142 -5.30 12.94 2.13
CA VAL A 142 -6.29 11.98 2.64
C VAL A 142 -7.48 12.77 3.18
N ARG A 143 -8.56 12.87 2.40
CA ARG A 143 -9.72 13.70 2.73
C ARG A 143 -10.92 12.85 3.08
N GLN A 144 -11.59 13.18 4.18
CA GLN A 144 -12.87 12.58 4.50
C GLN A 144 -13.99 13.35 3.77
N SER A 145 -14.81 12.65 3.00
CA SER A 145 -16.04 13.23 2.46
C SER A 145 -16.97 13.62 3.60
N GLU A 146 -17.41 14.88 3.62
CA GLU A 146 -18.36 15.34 4.64
C GLU A 146 -19.70 14.59 4.56
N ARG A 147 -20.13 14.22 3.34
CA ARG A 147 -21.41 13.58 3.06
C ARG A 147 -21.40 12.09 3.39
N THR A 148 -20.43 11.34 2.88
CA THR A 148 -20.41 9.87 3.01
C THR A 148 -19.55 9.39 4.16
N LYS A 149 -18.76 10.27 4.78
CA LYS A 149 -17.72 9.94 5.77
C LYS A 149 -16.64 8.99 5.25
N ALA A 150 -16.66 8.67 3.96
CA ALA A 150 -15.62 7.87 3.32
C ALA A 150 -14.37 8.72 3.12
N TYR A 151 -13.21 8.13 3.39
CA TYR A 151 -11.94 8.75 3.07
C TYR A 151 -11.58 8.52 1.61
N LYS A 152 -10.99 9.53 0.99
CA LYS A 152 -10.45 9.53 -0.35
C LYS A 152 -8.98 9.89 -0.31
N ILE A 153 -8.21 9.28 -1.22
CA ILE A 153 -6.83 9.66 -1.45
C ILE A 153 -6.79 10.49 -2.74
N GLU A 154 -6.22 11.68 -2.67
CA GLU A 154 -6.02 12.58 -3.81
C GLU A 154 -4.51 12.74 -4.04
N PRO A 155 -3.95 12.30 -5.18
CA PRO A 155 -2.56 12.58 -5.51
C PRO A 155 -2.36 14.10 -5.65
N VAL A 156 -1.30 14.65 -5.07
CA VAL A 156 -1.01 16.09 -5.15
C VAL A 156 -0.27 16.46 -6.43
N SER A 157 0.68 15.60 -6.83
CA SER A 157 1.54 15.81 -7.99
C SER A 157 1.68 14.50 -8.76
N SER A 158 1.79 14.60 -10.08
CA SER A 158 2.18 13.48 -10.94
C SER A 158 3.69 13.25 -10.94
N LYS A 159 4.50 14.18 -10.39
CA LYS A 159 5.96 14.07 -10.31
C LYS A 159 6.38 13.40 -9.00
N LEU A 160 7.42 12.59 -9.08
CA LEU A 160 8.20 12.19 -7.91
C LEU A 160 9.12 13.35 -7.52
N GLU A 161 9.27 13.53 -6.22
CA GLU A 161 10.34 14.34 -5.66
C GLU A 161 11.55 13.43 -5.38
N THR A 162 12.74 14.00 -5.57
CA THR A 162 14.01 13.32 -5.32
C THR A 162 14.83 14.19 -4.38
N GLY A 163 15.46 13.59 -3.38
CA GLY A 163 16.29 14.33 -2.43
C GLY A 163 17.03 13.40 -1.49
N THR A 164 17.55 13.95 -0.40
CA THR A 164 18.18 13.15 0.65
C THR A 164 17.16 12.58 1.63
N LEU A 165 17.57 11.59 2.43
CA LEU A 165 16.75 11.09 3.53
C LEU A 165 16.33 12.18 4.51
N ASP A 166 17.20 13.15 4.78
CA ASP A 166 16.88 14.29 5.64
C ASP A 166 15.92 15.26 4.95
N ALA A 167 16.09 15.51 3.65
CA ALA A 167 15.13 16.27 2.86
C ALA A 167 13.74 15.61 2.88
N PHE A 168 13.66 14.28 2.83
CA PHE A 168 12.40 13.54 3.00
C PHE A 168 11.78 13.78 4.39
N LYS A 169 12.56 13.74 5.48
CA LYS A 169 12.03 13.97 6.84
C LYS A 169 11.47 15.38 6.99
N ASP A 170 12.15 16.37 6.42
CA ASP A 170 11.72 17.77 6.45
C ASP A 170 10.46 17.94 5.60
N ALA A 171 10.46 17.43 4.37
CA ALA A 171 9.32 17.39 3.46
C ALA A 171 8.09 16.69 4.08
N PHE A 172 8.30 15.57 4.78
CA PHE A 172 7.24 14.86 5.48
C PHE A 172 6.62 15.75 6.56
N ARG A 173 7.44 16.34 7.45
CA ARG A 173 6.96 17.20 8.55
C ARG A 173 6.25 18.45 8.04
N GLU A 174 6.84 19.12 7.04
CA GLU A 174 6.26 20.30 6.41
C GLU A 174 4.94 19.96 5.70
N GLY A 175 4.92 18.86 4.94
CA GLY A 175 3.75 18.35 4.26
C GLY A 175 2.55 18.17 5.19
N LEU A 176 2.76 17.63 6.40
CA LEU A 176 1.68 17.45 7.39
C LEU A 176 1.02 18.78 7.77
N GLY A 177 1.78 19.87 7.80
CA GLY A 177 1.29 21.24 8.02
C GLY A 177 0.35 21.75 6.92
N PHE A 178 0.55 21.25 5.70
CA PHE A 178 -0.23 21.60 4.51
C PHE A 178 -1.30 20.54 4.15
N GLN A 179 -1.61 19.61 5.06
CA GLN A 179 -2.50 18.47 4.81
C GLN A 179 -2.04 17.62 3.62
N MET A 180 -0.73 17.46 3.47
CA MET A 180 -0.10 16.59 2.49
C MET A 180 0.71 15.52 3.20
N LEU A 181 0.59 14.29 2.76
CA LEU A 181 1.36 13.18 3.28
C LEU A 181 2.39 12.78 2.24
N ALA A 182 3.68 12.91 2.58
CA ALA A 182 4.73 12.28 1.79
C ALA A 182 4.62 10.76 1.94
N VAL A 183 4.70 10.04 0.81
CA VAL A 183 4.72 8.58 0.69
C VAL A 183 6.09 8.17 0.15
N GLY A 184 6.75 7.26 0.83
CA GLY A 184 8.16 6.92 0.65
C GLY A 184 8.86 6.81 2.01
N PRO A 185 10.19 7.01 2.11
CA PRO A 185 11.12 7.15 1.00
C PRO A 185 11.30 5.81 0.27
N PHE A 186 11.49 5.87 -1.03
CA PHE A 186 11.88 4.74 -1.89
C PHE A 186 13.31 4.94 -2.36
N TRP A 187 14.12 3.88 -2.40
CA TRP A 187 15.49 3.95 -2.90
C TRP A 187 15.59 3.77 -4.42
N ASP A 188 14.61 3.10 -5.03
CA ASP A 188 14.53 2.93 -6.48
C ASP A 188 13.46 3.86 -7.08
N TYR A 189 13.83 4.61 -8.12
CA TYR A 189 12.93 5.53 -8.80
C TYR A 189 11.74 4.83 -9.47
N ASN A 190 11.97 3.67 -10.09
CA ASN A 190 10.91 2.95 -10.81
C ASN A 190 9.93 2.35 -9.80
N GLU A 191 10.43 1.84 -8.68
CA GLU A 191 9.60 1.39 -7.57
C GLU A 191 8.70 2.51 -7.04
N ALA A 192 9.24 3.73 -6.87
CA ALA A 192 8.46 4.89 -6.46
C ALA A 192 7.37 5.27 -7.50
N GLU A 193 7.70 5.20 -8.80
CA GLU A 193 6.75 5.44 -9.89
C GLU A 193 5.62 4.41 -9.88
N GLU A 194 5.94 3.13 -9.69
CA GLU A 194 4.96 2.05 -9.58
C GLU A 194 4.09 2.21 -8.33
N ALA A 195 4.70 2.52 -7.19
CA ALA A 195 3.98 2.77 -5.96
C ALA A 195 2.96 3.90 -6.12
N LYS A 196 3.36 5.02 -6.71
CA LYS A 196 2.50 6.17 -7.01
C LYS A 196 1.27 5.80 -7.86
N ARG A 197 1.38 4.83 -8.78
CA ARG A 197 0.26 4.40 -9.63
C ARG A 197 -0.89 3.83 -8.80
N PHE A 198 -0.62 3.13 -7.70
CA PHE A 198 -1.66 2.60 -6.82
C PHE A 198 -2.54 3.68 -6.19
N TYR A 199 -1.97 4.85 -5.90
CA TYR A 199 -2.68 5.99 -5.31
C TYR A 199 -3.41 6.85 -6.35
N SER A 200 -3.10 6.66 -7.63
CA SER A 200 -3.71 7.42 -8.73
C SER A 200 -5.00 6.80 -9.26
N VAL A 201 -5.27 5.54 -8.94
CA VAL A 201 -6.47 4.83 -9.39
C VAL A 201 -7.63 5.17 -8.44
N GLU A 202 -8.52 6.08 -8.85
CA GLU A 202 -9.81 6.24 -8.17
C GLU A 202 -10.62 4.94 -8.30
N ARG A 203 -10.90 4.26 -7.19
CA ARG A 203 -11.99 3.28 -7.15
C ARG A 203 -13.31 4.01 -6.95
N LYS A 204 -14.16 3.92 -7.97
CA LYS A 204 -15.55 4.38 -7.97
C LYS A 204 -16.42 3.54 -7.04
#